data_AF-A0A835K893-F1
#
_entry.id   AF-A0A835K893-F1
#
_cell.length_a   1.000
_cell.length_b   1.000
_cell.length_c   1.000
_cell.angle_alpha   90.00
_cell.angle_beta   90.00
_cell.angle_gamma   90.00
#
_symmetry.space_group_name_H-M   'P 1'
#
loop_
_entity.id
_entity.type
_entity.pdbx_description
1 polymer ?
#
loop_
_entity_poly.entity_id
_entity_poly.type
_entity_poly.pdbx_seq_one_letter_code
_entity_poly.pdbx_strand_id
1 'polypeptide(L)' 'MGNQFNVTIHCSTRSGDVAFTIGWYALARDAGLKSGDTVTFYEEVNGEARYKLKLRNAGSS' A
#
# COMPACT_ATOMS: atom_id res chain seq x y z
N MET A 1 16.97 0.27 6.99
CA MET A 1 16.50 -0.88 6.19
C MET A 1 14.99 -0.77 6.12
N GLY A 2 14.39 -0.82 4.93
CA GLY A 2 12.92 -0.79 4.80
C GLY A 2 12.32 -2.17 5.07
N ASN A 3 11.15 -2.23 5.69
CA ASN A 3 10.40 -3.48 5.84
C ASN A 3 9.77 -3.88 4.50
N GLN A 4 9.85 -5.16 4.16
CA GLN A 4 9.20 -5.73 2.98
C GLN A 4 7.94 -6.49 3.40
N PHE A 5 6.83 -6.22 2.72
CA PHE A 5 5.55 -6.90 2.93
C PHE A 5 5.06 -7.51 1.61
N ASN A 6 4.51 -8.72 1.69
CA ASN A 6 3.77 -9.32 0.58
C ASN A 6 2.30 -8.96 0.71
N VAL A 7 1.77 -8.19 -0.24
CA VAL A 7 0.37 -7.77 -0.27
C VAL A 7 -0.30 -8.26 -1.54
N THR A 8 -1.48 -8.87 -1.41
CA THR A 8 -2.28 -9.29 -2.57
C THR A 8 -3.29 -8.22 -2.95
N ILE A 9 -3.24 -7.80 -4.21
CA ILE A 9 -4.25 -6.93 -4.82
C ILE A 9 -5.26 -7.83 -5.54
N HIS A 10 -6.50 -7.80 -5.07
CA HIS A 10 -7.62 -8.46 -5.73
C HIS A 10 -8.38 -7.43 -6.55
N CYS A 11 -8.39 -7.61 -7.87
CA CYS A 11 -9.21 -6.82 -8.79
C CYS A 11 -10.43 -7.65 -9.19
N SER A 12 -11.61 -7.26 -8.73
CA SER A 12 -12.86 -7.84 -9.21
C SER A 12 -13.25 -7.17 -10.51
N THR A 13 -13.10 -7.85 -11.64
CA THR A 13 -13.57 -7.36 -12.94
C THR A 13 -15.10 -7.28 -13.03
N ARG A 14 -15.81 -8.02 -12.17
CA ARG A 14 -17.29 -8.05 -12.12
C ARG A 14 -17.87 -6.85 -11.37
N SER A 15 -17.21 -6.39 -10.30
CA SER A 15 -17.69 -5.25 -9.50
C SER A 15 -16.89 -3.97 -9.73
N GLY A 16 -15.75 -4.05 -10.43
CA GLY A 16 -14.86 -2.90 -10.65
C GLY A 16 -14.02 -2.53 -9.42
N ASP A 17 -14.10 -3.31 -8.35
CA ASP A 17 -13.43 -3.00 -7.09
C ASP A 17 -12.00 -3.52 -7.08
N VAL A 18 -11.10 -2.67 -6.62
CA VAL A 18 -9.72 -3.02 -6.26
C VAL A 18 -9.66 -3.11 -4.74
N ALA A 19 -9.28 -4.27 -4.22
CA ALA A 19 -9.14 -4.50 -2.79
C ALA A 19 -7.75 -5.06 -2.46
N PHE A 20 -7.09 -4.47 -1.46
CA PHE A 20 -5.91 -5.05 -0.83
C PHE A 20 -6.37 -6.07 0.21
N THR A 21 -5.87 -7.30 0.11
CA THR A 21 -6.37 -8.43 0.93
C THR A 21 -5.26 -8.97 1.83
N ILE A 22 -4.63 -10.08 1.44
CA ILE A 22 -3.57 -10.72 2.20
C ILE A 22 -2.44 -9.72 2.44
N GLY A 23 -1.93 -9.67 3.68
CA GLY A 23 -0.79 -8.84 4.08
C GLY A 23 -1.11 -7.36 4.35
N TRP A 24 -2.26 -6.85 3.92
CA TRP A 24 -2.62 -5.43 4.10
C TRP A 24 -2.70 -5.02 5.57
N TYR A 25 -3.35 -5.81 6.41
CA TYR A 25 -3.51 -5.48 7.83
C TYR A 25 -2.16 -5.42 8.57
N ALA A 26 -1.24 -6.33 8.26
CA ALA A 26 0.10 -6.34 8.84
C ALA A 26 0.90 -5.10 8.44
N LEU A 27 0.85 -4.73 7.15
CA LEU A 27 1.46 -3.52 6.65
C LEU A 27 0.87 -2.27 7.32
N ALA A 28 -0.45 -2.15 7.37
CA ALA A 28 -1.12 -0.99 7.95
C ALA A 28 -0.79 -0.82 9.44
N ARG A 29 -0.67 -1.92 10.18
CA ARG A 29 -0.27 -1.93 11.59
C ARG A 29 1.18 -1.50 11.78
N ASP A 30 2.11 -2.04 11.00
CA ASP A 30 3.54 -1.68 11.07
C ASP A 30 3.77 -0.21 10.70
N ALA A 31 3.04 0.26 9.69
CA ALA A 31 3.04 1.64 9.23
C ALA A 31 2.31 2.62 10.18
N GLY A 32 1.57 2.12 11.17
CA GLY A 32 0.78 2.95 12.09
C GLY A 32 -0.37 3.72 11.43
N LEU A 33 -0.93 3.18 10.34
CA LEU A 33 -1.98 3.85 9.57
C LEU A 33 -3.28 4.03 10.36
N LYS A 34 -3.90 5.18 10.12
CA LYS A 34 -5.19 5.56 10.69
C LYS A 34 -6.16 5.96 9.58
N SER A 35 -7.45 5.92 9.90
CA SER A 35 -8.48 6.44 9.01
C SER A 35 -8.19 7.89 8.66
N GLY A 36 -8.19 8.20 7.36
CA GLY A 36 -7.87 9.52 6.82
C GLY A 36 -6.45 9.62 6.23
N ASP A 37 -5.54 8.69 6.55
CA ASP A 37 -4.21 8.67 5.94
C ASP A 37 -4.26 8.24 4.48
N THR A 38 -3.36 8.81 3.67
CA THR A 38 -3.24 8.48 2.25
C THR A 38 -2.05 7.56 2.02
N VAL A 39 -2.31 6.46 1.31
CA VAL A 39 -1.30 5.49 0.89
C VAL A 39 -1.14 5.57 -0.63
N THR A 40 0.09 5.84 -1.09
CA THR A 40 0.44 5.85 -2.51
C THR A 40 1.29 4.64 -2.85
N PHE A 41 0.80 3.82 -3.76
CA PHE A 41 1.55 2.73 -4.39
C PHE A 41 2.13 3.24 -5.70
N TYR A 42 3.41 3.01 -5.93
CA TYR A 42 4.06 3.40 -7.17
C TYR A 42 5.15 2.39 -7.56
N GLU A 43 5.33 2.24 -8.86
CA GLU A 43 6.47 1.52 -9.42
C GLU A 43 7.63 2.50 -9.62
N GLU A 44 8.82 2.13 -9.17
CA GLU A 44 10.03 2.89 -9.46
C GLU A 44 10.70 2.32 -10.72
N VAL A 45 10.61 3.06 -11.83
CA VAL A 45 11.09 2.62 -13.14
C VAL A 45 12.58 2.92 -13.28
N ASN A 46 13.41 2.22 -12.49
CA ASN A 46 14.88 2.34 -12.55
C ASN A 46 15.56 1.02 -12.99
N GLY A 47 14.83 0.12 -13.66
CA GLY A 47 15.37 -1.12 -14.26
C GLY A 47 15.25 -2.39 -13.41
N GLU A 48 14.97 -2.26 -12.11
CA GLU A 48 14.43 -3.34 -11.29
C GLU A 48 12.99 -2.97 -10.94
N ALA A 49 12.00 -3.67 -11.51
CA ALA A 49 10.61 -3.46 -11.12
C ALA A 49 10.46 -3.70 -9.60
N ARG A 50 10.37 -2.62 -8.83
CA ARG A 50 10.16 -2.64 -7.38
C ARG A 50 8.97 -1.75 -7.05
N TYR A 51 7.88 -2.38 -6.62
CA TYR A 51 6.74 -1.69 -6.06
C TYR A 51 7.13 -1.06 -4.71
N LYS A 52 6.89 0.23 -4.57
CA LYS A 52 7.11 0.99 -3.34
C LYS A 52 5.81 1.59 -2.84
N LEU A 53 5.82 1.85 -1.54
CA LEU A 53 4.71 2.45 -0.82
C LEU A 53 5.18 3.72 -0.12
N LYS A 54 4.43 4.80 -0.30
CA LYS A 54 4.64 6.08 0.38
C LYS A 54 3.41 6.44 1.20
N LEU A 55 3.65 6.85 2.44
CA LEU A 55 2.62 7.22 3.41
C LEU A 55 2.57 8.74 3.55
N ARG A 56 1.35 9.28 3.65
CA ARG A 56 1.12 10.66 4.05
C ARG A 56 0.09 10.68 5.18
N ASN A 57 0.53 11.11 6.36
CA ASN A 57 -0.33 11.25 7.52
C ASN A 57 -1.29 12.43 7.33
N ALA A 58 -2.55 12.24 7.71
CA ALA A 58 -3.59 13.27 7.60
C ALA A 58 -3.35 14.50 8.51
N GLY A 59 -2.50 14.36 9.54
CA GLY A 59 -2.28 15.37 10.58
C GLY A 59 -1.04 16.26 10.43
N SER A 60 -0.27 16.15 9.34
CA SER A 60 0.90 17.01 9.13
C SER A 60 0.49 18.29 8.40
N SER A 61 0.12 19.30 9.19
CA SER A 61 0.00 20.71 8.75
C SER A 61 1.36 21.38 8.73
#